data_AF-A0A971X654-F1
#
_entry.id   AF-A0A971X654-F1
#
_cell.length_a   1.000
_cell.length_b   1.000
_cell.length_c   1.000
_cell.angle_alpha   90.00
_cell.angle_beta   90.00
_cell.angle_gamma   90.00
#
_symmetry.space_group_name_H-M   'P 1'
#
loop_
_entity.id
_entity.type
_entity.pdbx_description
1 polymer ?
#
loop_
_entity_poly.entity_id
_entity_poly.type
_entity_poly.pdbx_seq_one_letter_code
_entity_poly.pdbx_strand_id
1 'polypeptide(L)'
;MFFGKSYWKSTEYGIQREWLLTNGLGGFASGTIIGMNARRYHGLLVASLMPPVERFLILSQIHEDVITGNKEFHLAAFKTHDFVAHGEHYLEGFFYDYIPELRYRIGSIFINKKICLRNMKNQVAVVYKIRNHGLKSTIRLIPLVNFRNYHYLSKSQYMSFATEYSGRRMEIT
;
A
#
# COMPACT_ATOMS: atom_id res chain seq x y z
N MET A 1 -4.94 -17.20 7.34
CA MET A 1 -5.29 -17.51 5.94
C MET A 1 -4.10 -17.29 5.02
N PHE A 2 -3.97 -18.10 3.96
CA PHE A 2 -2.95 -17.95 2.92
C PHE A 2 -3.61 -18.02 1.53
N PHE A 3 -3.17 -17.16 0.64
CA PHE A 3 -3.56 -17.13 -0.77
C PHE A 3 -2.29 -17.12 -1.60
N GLY A 4 -2.12 -18.10 -2.49
CA GLY A 4 -1.03 -18.18 -3.46
C GLY A 4 -1.46 -17.73 -4.86
N LYS A 5 -0.52 -17.76 -5.83
CA LYS A 5 -0.75 -17.25 -7.20
C LYS A 5 -2.02 -17.76 -7.90
N SER A 6 -2.54 -18.93 -7.55
CA SER A 6 -3.81 -19.44 -8.10
C SER A 6 -5.01 -18.53 -7.84
N TYR A 7 -4.94 -17.66 -6.83
CA TYR A 7 -5.99 -16.73 -6.42
C TYR A 7 -5.95 -15.38 -7.15
N TRP A 8 -5.01 -15.16 -8.07
CA TRP A 8 -4.94 -13.97 -8.92
C TRP A 8 -4.34 -14.30 -10.29
N LYS A 9 -4.98 -15.24 -11.01
CA LYS A 9 -4.59 -15.60 -12.38
C LYS A 9 -4.65 -14.41 -13.35
N SER A 10 -5.51 -13.43 -13.04
CA SER A 10 -5.54 -12.12 -13.67
C SER A 10 -5.74 -11.05 -12.59
N THR A 11 -5.46 -9.79 -12.95
CA THR A 11 -5.71 -8.64 -12.09
C THR A 11 -7.17 -8.59 -11.65
N GLU A 12 -8.13 -8.85 -12.54
CA GLU A 12 -9.57 -8.84 -12.26
C GLU A 12 -9.96 -9.86 -11.19
N TYR A 13 -9.33 -11.04 -11.19
CA TYR A 13 -9.59 -12.06 -10.18
C TYR A 13 -8.90 -11.71 -8.85
N GLY A 14 -7.70 -11.12 -8.91
CA GLY A 14 -6.92 -10.74 -7.72
C GLY A 14 -7.54 -9.60 -6.92
N ILE A 15 -8.28 -8.69 -7.56
CA ILE A 15 -8.96 -7.57 -6.86
C ILE A 15 -10.25 -7.98 -6.15
N GLN A 16 -10.77 -9.20 -6.35
CA GLN A 16 -12.04 -9.64 -5.76
C GLN A 16 -11.95 -9.95 -4.26
N ARG A 17 -10.74 -10.19 -3.75
CA ARG A 17 -10.51 -10.53 -2.34
C ARG A 17 -9.85 -9.37 -1.65
N GLU A 18 -10.39 -9.03 -0.49
CA GLU A 18 -10.10 -7.81 0.22
C GLU A 18 -9.81 -8.11 1.69
N TRP A 19 -9.10 -7.20 2.34
CA TRP A 19 -8.80 -7.26 3.77
C TRP A 19 -9.13 -5.92 4.44
N LEU A 20 -9.39 -5.97 5.74
CA LEU A 20 -9.73 -4.81 6.57
C LEU A 20 -8.97 -4.90 7.89
N LEU A 21 -8.47 -3.75 8.35
CA LEU A 21 -7.98 -3.51 9.71
C LEU A 21 -8.67 -2.27 10.27
N THR A 22 -9.10 -2.31 11.52
CA THR A 22 -9.77 -1.18 12.20
C THR A 22 -8.96 -0.72 13.40
N ASN A 23 -9.00 0.57 13.73
CA ASN A 23 -8.26 1.13 14.87
C ASN A 23 -9.11 1.43 16.11
N GLY A 24 -10.39 1.02 16.15
CA GLY A 24 -11.29 1.32 17.26
C GLY A 24 -11.80 2.76 17.33
N LEU A 25 -11.33 3.67 16.47
CA LEU A 25 -11.81 5.05 16.36
C LEU A 25 -12.78 5.26 15.20
N GLY A 26 -13.20 4.18 14.51
CA GLY A 26 -13.88 4.27 13.23
C GLY A 26 -12.94 4.52 12.03
N GLY A 27 -11.62 4.62 12.26
CA GLY A 27 -10.61 4.60 11.21
C GLY A 27 -10.21 3.18 10.82
N PHE A 28 -9.67 3.03 9.61
CA PHE A 28 -9.33 1.72 9.07
C PHE A 28 -8.23 1.77 8.00
N ALA A 29 -7.68 0.60 7.70
CA ALA A 29 -6.87 0.32 6.52
C ALA A 29 -7.51 -0.84 5.76
N SER A 30 -7.57 -0.75 4.44
CA SER A 30 -8.14 -1.81 3.61
C SER A 30 -7.51 -1.82 2.23
N GLY A 31 -7.57 -2.98 1.57
CA GLY A 31 -7.06 -3.17 0.23
C GLY A 31 -7.34 -4.57 -0.28
N THR A 32 -6.88 -4.85 -1.49
CA THR A 32 -6.99 -6.19 -2.09
C THR A 32 -5.83 -7.08 -1.66
N ILE A 33 -5.96 -8.40 -1.83
CA ILE A 33 -4.89 -9.35 -1.54
C ILE A 33 -3.67 -9.18 -2.47
N ILE A 34 -3.84 -8.55 -3.63
CA ILE A 34 -2.76 -8.24 -4.57
C ILE A 34 -2.15 -6.84 -4.37
N GLY A 35 -2.66 -6.06 -3.41
CA GLY A 35 -2.18 -4.71 -3.13
C GLY A 35 -2.63 -3.64 -4.12
N MET A 36 -3.53 -3.97 -5.06
CA MET A 36 -4.14 -3.01 -5.99
C MET A 36 -5.39 -2.39 -5.39
N ASN A 37 -5.46 -1.06 -5.33
CA ASN A 37 -6.65 -0.35 -4.87
C ASN A 37 -7.74 -0.37 -5.95
N ALA A 38 -8.76 -1.22 -5.78
CA ALA A 38 -9.90 -1.36 -6.70
C ALA A 38 -11.17 -0.61 -6.27
N ARG A 39 -11.21 -0.11 -5.02
CA ARG A 39 -12.35 0.64 -4.49
C ARG A 39 -11.91 1.99 -3.94
N ARG A 40 -12.83 2.97 -3.97
CA ARG A 40 -12.59 4.32 -3.45
C ARG A 40 -12.27 4.38 -1.95
N TYR A 41 -12.64 3.35 -1.20
CA TYR A 41 -12.41 3.27 0.24
C TYR A 41 -11.10 2.54 0.58
N HIS A 42 -10.41 1.95 -0.40
CA HIS A 42 -9.11 1.33 -0.15
C HIS A 42 -8.07 2.40 0.17
N GLY A 43 -7.20 2.05 1.09
CA GLY A 43 -6.26 2.98 1.69
C GLY A 43 -5.46 2.31 2.80
N LEU A 44 -4.19 2.69 2.93
CA LEU A 44 -3.36 2.30 4.06
C LEU A 44 -3.70 3.07 5.33
N LEU A 45 -4.29 4.27 5.21
CA LEU A 45 -4.83 5.01 6.36
C LEU A 45 -6.06 5.83 5.95
N VAL A 46 -7.23 5.32 6.34
CA VAL A 46 -8.47 6.10 6.42
C VAL A 46 -8.66 6.51 7.88
N ALA A 47 -8.34 7.76 8.18
CA ALA A 47 -8.37 8.31 9.53
C ALA A 47 -9.76 8.85 9.86
N SER A 48 -10.28 8.57 11.05
CA SER A 48 -11.47 9.26 11.58
C SER A 48 -11.02 10.48 12.37
N LEU A 49 -11.32 11.68 11.86
CA LEU A 49 -10.88 12.94 12.46
C LEU A 49 -11.81 13.39 13.61
N MET A 50 -13.05 12.90 13.62
CA MET A 50 -14.01 13.05 14.71
C MET A 50 -14.63 11.67 15.02
N PRO A 51 -13.98 10.82 15.84
CA PRO A 51 -14.42 9.45 16.08
C PRO A 51 -15.90 9.32 16.48
N PRO A 52 -16.68 8.40 15.87
CA PRO A 52 -16.30 7.42 14.83
C PRO A 52 -16.53 7.90 13.37
N VAL A 53 -16.83 9.18 13.16
CA VAL A 53 -17.25 9.80 11.89
C VAL A 53 -16.11 10.63 11.25
N GLU A 54 -16.43 11.47 10.25
CA GLU A 54 -15.45 12.34 9.57
C GLU A 54 -14.20 11.59 9.10
N ARG A 55 -14.41 10.63 8.20
CA ARG A 55 -13.33 9.76 7.70
C ARG A 55 -12.65 10.37 6.49
N PHE A 56 -11.33 10.47 6.57
CA PHE A 56 -10.48 11.00 5.52
C PHE A 56 -9.49 9.93 5.05
N LEU A 57 -9.40 9.73 3.74
CA LEU A 57 -8.32 8.96 3.13
C LEU A 57 -7.04 9.80 3.18
N ILE A 58 -6.15 9.47 4.10
CA ILE A 58 -4.87 10.17 4.29
C ILE A 58 -3.80 9.55 3.39
N LEU A 59 -3.54 8.25 3.55
CA LEU A 59 -2.55 7.51 2.78
C LEU A 59 -3.24 6.45 1.92
N SER A 60 -3.22 6.64 0.61
CA SER A 60 -3.84 5.73 -0.37
C SER A 60 -3.03 4.44 -0.52
N GLN A 61 -1.75 4.58 -0.84
CA GLN A 61 -0.83 3.48 -1.12
C GLN A 61 0.60 3.98 -0.90
N ILE A 62 1.56 3.07 -0.79
CA ILE A 62 2.98 3.38 -0.98
C ILE A 62 3.35 2.72 -2.29
N HIS A 63 3.89 3.49 -3.23
CA HIS A 63 4.46 2.95 -4.46
C HIS A 63 5.89 2.50 -4.16
N GLU A 64 6.10 1.19 -4.19
CA GLU A 64 7.42 0.61 -3.99
C GLU A 64 8.07 0.25 -5.32
N ASP A 65 9.28 0.75 -5.55
CA ASP A 65 10.13 0.37 -6.66
C ASP A 65 11.41 -0.27 -6.13
N VAL A 66 11.87 -1.34 -6.78
CA VAL A 66 13.18 -1.94 -6.53
C VAL A 66 14.07 -1.66 -7.73
N ILE A 67 15.22 -1.06 -7.46
CA ILE A 67 16.24 -0.74 -8.46
C ILE A 67 17.43 -1.65 -8.18
N THR A 68 17.76 -2.52 -9.13
CA THR A 68 18.87 -3.48 -9.00
C THR A 68 19.62 -3.61 -10.33
N GLY A 69 20.94 -3.44 -10.29
CA GLY A 69 21.73 -3.18 -11.50
C GLY A 69 21.21 -1.93 -12.22
N ASN A 70 20.90 -2.05 -13.52
CA ASN A 70 20.32 -0.99 -14.35
C ASN A 70 18.84 -1.22 -14.67
N LYS A 71 18.13 -1.98 -13.83
CA LYS A 71 16.71 -2.30 -14.02
C LYS A 71 15.88 -1.80 -12.84
N GLU A 72 14.69 -1.31 -13.17
CA GLU A 72 13.68 -0.87 -12.21
C GLU A 72 12.48 -1.81 -12.26
N PHE A 73 11.97 -2.17 -11.09
CA PHE A 73 10.85 -3.10 -10.93
C PHE A 73 9.80 -2.42 -10.04
N HIS A 74 8.60 -2.19 -10.58
CA HIS A 74 7.45 -1.67 -9.82
C HIS A 74 6.77 -2.81 -9.04
N LEU A 75 6.82 -2.76 -7.71
CA LEU A 75 6.15 -3.74 -6.83
C LEU A 75 4.71 -3.32 -6.49
N ALA A 76 4.42 -2.02 -6.57
CA ALA A 76 3.07 -1.55 -6.40
C ALA A 76 2.20 -2.02 -7.58
N ALA A 77 1.05 -2.59 -7.25
CA ALA A 77 0.00 -2.87 -8.22
C ALA A 77 -0.97 -1.68 -8.22
N PHE A 78 -1.16 -1.02 -9.36
CA PHE A 78 -2.13 0.07 -9.50
C PHE A 78 -2.51 0.30 -10.96
N LYS A 79 -3.65 0.94 -11.18
CA LYS A 79 -4.15 1.32 -12.50
C LYS A 79 -4.60 2.78 -12.47
N THR A 80 -3.99 3.60 -13.32
CA THR A 80 -4.46 4.95 -13.65
C THR A 80 -5.16 4.91 -15.02
N HIS A 81 -5.54 6.07 -15.54
CA HIS A 81 -6.06 6.18 -16.90
C HIS A 81 -5.00 5.77 -17.94
N ASP A 82 -3.76 6.21 -17.74
CA ASP A 82 -2.69 6.11 -18.74
C ASP A 82 -1.68 4.98 -18.47
N PHE A 83 -1.67 4.43 -17.26
CA PHE A 83 -0.63 3.49 -16.84
C PHE A 83 -1.16 2.40 -15.90
N VAL A 84 -0.64 1.19 -16.09
CA VAL A 84 -0.90 0.05 -15.21
C VAL A 84 0.43 -0.49 -14.72
N ALA A 85 0.62 -0.52 -13.41
CA ALA A 85 1.72 -1.21 -12.77
C ALA A 85 1.23 -2.59 -12.31
N HIS A 86 1.91 -3.64 -12.76
CA HIS A 86 1.56 -5.03 -12.48
C HIS A 86 2.43 -5.62 -11.35
N GLY A 87 2.45 -4.93 -10.20
CA GLY A 87 3.20 -5.38 -9.03
C GLY A 87 2.82 -6.80 -8.56
N GLU A 88 1.60 -7.24 -8.83
CA GLU A 88 1.09 -8.58 -8.55
C GLU A 88 1.87 -9.71 -9.26
N HIS A 89 2.58 -9.40 -10.36
CA HIS A 89 3.42 -10.38 -11.04
C HIS A 89 4.58 -10.87 -10.17
N TYR A 90 5.11 -9.99 -9.31
CA TYR A 90 6.18 -10.28 -8.36
C TYR A 90 5.66 -10.84 -7.03
N LEU A 91 4.34 -10.84 -6.80
CA LEU A 91 3.73 -11.34 -5.58
C LEU A 91 3.72 -12.88 -5.60
N GLU A 92 4.38 -13.50 -4.63
CA GLU A 92 4.38 -14.96 -4.42
C GLU A 92 3.23 -15.42 -3.52
N GLY A 93 2.80 -14.56 -2.59
CA GLY A 93 1.81 -14.94 -1.58
C GLY A 93 1.23 -13.78 -0.82
N PHE A 94 -0.04 -13.91 -0.45
CA PHE A 94 -0.71 -13.09 0.54
C PHE A 94 -1.05 -13.93 1.77
N PHE A 95 -0.68 -13.44 2.94
CA PHE A 95 -0.95 -14.07 4.23
C PHE A 95 -1.77 -13.11 5.09
N TYR A 96 -2.70 -13.66 5.85
CA TYR A 96 -3.48 -12.90 6.81
C TYR A 96 -3.56 -13.71 8.10
N ASP A 97 -2.71 -13.33 9.05
CA ASP A 97 -2.70 -13.85 10.41
C ASP A 97 -2.69 -12.63 11.35
N TYR A 98 -3.90 -12.18 11.70
CA TYR A 98 -4.22 -10.89 12.36
C TYR A 98 -3.86 -9.62 11.58
N ILE A 99 -2.80 -9.65 10.77
CA ILE A 99 -2.36 -8.55 9.90
C ILE A 99 -2.08 -9.05 8.48
N PRO A 100 -2.34 -8.25 7.43
CA PRO A 100 -1.99 -8.58 6.06
C PRO A 100 -0.47 -8.55 5.85
N GLU A 101 0.02 -9.58 5.18
CA GLU A 101 1.42 -9.73 4.76
C GLU A 101 1.46 -10.09 3.27
N LEU A 102 2.16 -9.27 2.49
CA LEU A 102 2.43 -9.50 1.07
C LEU A 102 3.89 -9.94 0.92
N ARG A 103 4.13 -11.05 0.22
CA ARG A 103 5.48 -11.56 -0.05
C ARG A 103 5.79 -11.45 -1.53
N TYR A 104 6.80 -10.66 -1.85
CA TYR A 104 7.27 -10.43 -3.20
C TYR A 104 8.63 -11.09 -3.43
N ARG A 105 8.88 -11.45 -4.69
CA ARG A 105 10.18 -11.91 -5.15
C ARG A 105 10.56 -11.29 -6.49
N ILE A 106 11.77 -10.76 -6.56
CA ILE A 106 12.41 -10.27 -7.78
C ILE A 106 13.77 -10.94 -7.89
N GLY A 107 13.87 -11.99 -8.69
CA GLY A 107 15.09 -12.79 -8.79
C GLY A 107 15.53 -13.35 -7.43
N SER A 108 16.63 -12.83 -6.89
CA SER A 108 17.23 -13.18 -5.60
C SER A 108 16.88 -12.20 -4.45
N ILE A 109 15.97 -11.26 -4.69
CA ILE A 109 15.47 -10.29 -3.70
C ILE A 109 14.10 -10.77 -3.20
N PHE A 110 13.97 -10.94 -1.89
CA PHE A 110 12.73 -11.32 -1.21
C PHE A 110 12.28 -10.16 -0.31
N ILE A 111 11.01 -9.76 -0.43
CA ILE A 111 10.45 -8.63 0.30
C ILE A 111 9.14 -9.06 0.95
N ASN A 112 9.08 -9.02 2.28
CA ASN A 112 7.84 -9.19 3.02
C ASN A 112 7.35 -7.81 3.48
N LYS A 113 6.18 -7.40 3.02
CA LYS A 113 5.48 -6.18 3.42
C LYS A 113 4.36 -6.54 4.38
N LYS A 114 4.40 -6.01 5.61
CA LYS A 114 3.33 -6.13 6.60
C LYS A 114 2.68 -4.78 6.82
N ILE A 115 1.36 -4.76 6.97
CA ILE A 115 0.60 -3.54 7.28
C ILE A 115 -0.13 -3.76 8.59
N CYS A 116 -0.02 -2.81 9.51
CA CYS A 116 -0.72 -2.83 10.78
C CYS A 116 -1.28 -1.45 11.08
N LEU A 117 -2.47 -1.41 11.69
CA LEU A 117 -3.10 -0.19 12.13
C LEU A 117 -3.06 -0.14 13.65
N ARG A 118 -2.58 0.96 14.22
CA ARG A 118 -2.42 1.07 15.68
C ARG A 118 -3.78 1.25 16.35
N ASN A 119 -4.05 0.43 17.37
CA ASN A 119 -5.26 0.56 18.16
C ASN A 119 -5.36 1.95 18.82
N MET A 120 -6.55 2.54 18.80
CA MET A 120 -6.89 3.85 19.35
C MET A 120 -6.07 5.04 18.80
N LYS A 121 -5.47 4.91 17.60
CA LYS A 121 -4.77 6.01 16.93
C LYS A 121 -4.97 5.98 15.41
N ASN A 122 -5.00 7.16 14.78
CA ASN A 122 -4.92 7.30 13.32
C ASN A 122 -3.46 7.16 12.86
N GLN A 123 -2.92 5.94 12.98
CA GLN A 123 -1.54 5.64 12.66
C GLN A 123 -1.43 4.26 12.03
N VAL A 124 -0.82 4.20 10.84
CA VAL A 124 -0.47 2.96 10.15
C VAL A 124 1.03 2.71 10.24
N ALA A 125 1.42 1.46 10.44
CA ALA A 125 2.79 0.98 10.29
C ALA A 125 2.85 0.06 9.07
N VAL A 126 3.77 0.37 8.15
CA VAL A 126 4.12 -0.50 7.02
C VAL A 126 5.57 -0.94 7.20
N VAL A 127 5.77 -2.25 7.34
CA VAL A 127 7.07 -2.83 7.68
C VAL A 127 7.54 -3.70 6.53
N TYR A 128 8.77 -3.43 6.06
CA TYR A 128 9.43 -4.20 5.03
C TYR A 128 10.55 -5.04 5.65
N LYS A 129 10.50 -6.35 5.44
CA LYS A 129 11.62 -7.25 5.72
C LYS A 129 12.20 -7.68 4.39
N ILE A 130 13.43 -7.24 4.11
CA ILE A 130 14.09 -7.44 2.82
C ILE A 130 15.28 -8.37 3.01
N ARG A 131 15.38 -9.39 2.15
CA ARG A 131 16.57 -10.23 2.01
C ARG A 131 17.04 -10.13 0.58
N ASN A 132 18.29 -9.70 0.39
CA ASN A 132 18.89 -9.56 -0.93
C ASN A 132 20.13 -10.46 -1.01
N HIS A 133 20.08 -11.43 -1.92
CA HIS A 133 21.21 -12.33 -2.21
C HIS A 133 21.87 -12.03 -3.58
N GLY A 134 21.53 -10.90 -4.20
CA GLY A 134 22.04 -10.47 -5.49
C GLY A 134 22.91 -9.20 -5.40
N LEU A 135 22.86 -8.41 -6.47
CA LEU A 135 23.56 -7.12 -6.55
C LEU A 135 23.06 -6.15 -5.47
N LYS A 136 23.88 -5.15 -5.14
CA LYS A 136 23.43 -4.01 -4.35
C LYS A 136 22.20 -3.39 -5.02
N SER A 137 21.15 -3.19 -4.24
CA SER A 137 19.86 -2.70 -4.73
C SER A 137 19.32 -1.59 -3.83
N THR A 138 18.47 -0.76 -4.40
CA THR A 138 17.77 0.32 -3.70
C THR A 138 16.28 0.01 -3.73
N ILE A 139 15.60 0.19 -2.60
CA ILE A 139 14.14 0.26 -2.56
C ILE A 139 13.74 1.73 -2.44
N ARG A 140 12.89 2.20 -3.35
CA ARG A 140 12.30 3.53 -3.33
C ARG A 140 10.85 3.42 -2.86
N LEU A 141 10.47 4.24 -1.90
CA LEU A 141 9.14 4.27 -1.31
C LEU A 141 8.51 5.63 -1.58
N ILE A 142 7.40 5.66 -2.31
CA ILE A 142 6.70 6.89 -2.70
C ILE A 142 5.30 6.84 -2.10
N PRO A 143 5.04 7.48 -0.95
CA PRO A 143 3.70 7.49 -0.37
C PRO A 143 2.76 8.35 -1.21
N LEU A 144 1.59 7.80 -1.55
CA LEU A 144 0.51 8.51 -2.21
C LEU A 144 -0.47 9.07 -1.17
N VAL A 145 -0.34 10.37 -0.91
CA VAL A 145 -1.22 11.14 -0.03
C VAL A 145 -2.37 11.75 -0.84
N ASN A 146 -3.56 11.79 -0.26
CA ASN A 146 -4.75 12.36 -0.91
C ASN A 146 -5.48 13.39 -0.04
N PHE A 147 -5.55 13.15 1.27
CA PHE A 147 -6.27 14.00 2.24
C PHE A 147 -7.66 14.42 1.76
N ARG A 148 -8.53 13.43 1.57
CA ARG A 148 -9.92 13.68 1.13
C ARG A 148 -10.92 12.99 2.02
N ASN A 149 -12.13 13.55 2.13
CA ASN A 149 -13.24 12.80 2.70
C ASN A 149 -13.45 11.52 1.88
N TYR A 150 -13.56 10.38 2.57
CA TYR A 150 -13.58 9.07 1.94
C TYR A 150 -14.81 8.82 1.04
N HIS A 151 -15.92 9.54 1.25
CA HIS A 151 -17.14 9.46 0.42
C HIS A 151 -17.04 10.23 -0.91
N TYR A 152 -16.09 11.15 -1.06
CA TYR A 152 -15.96 12.00 -2.24
C TYR A 152 -14.66 11.71 -2.98
N LEU A 153 -14.58 12.06 -4.27
CA LEU A 153 -13.31 12.07 -5.00
C LEU A 153 -12.75 13.49 -4.98
N SER A 154 -11.44 13.59 -4.85
CA SER A 154 -10.71 14.84 -5.06
C SER A 154 -10.08 14.84 -6.45
N LYS A 155 -10.06 16.01 -7.10
CA LYS A 155 -9.28 16.24 -8.33
C LYS A 155 -7.88 16.70 -7.95
N SER A 156 -6.89 16.40 -8.80
CA SER A 156 -5.49 16.78 -8.59
C SER A 156 -5.29 18.27 -8.33
N GLN A 157 -6.07 19.13 -9.00
CA GLN A 157 -6.03 20.58 -8.81
C GLN A 157 -6.35 21.06 -7.39
N TYR A 158 -7.00 20.22 -6.57
CA TYR A 158 -7.32 20.53 -5.17
C TYR A 158 -6.34 19.88 -4.19
N MET A 159 -5.31 19.19 -4.70
CA MET A 159 -4.27 18.55 -3.90
C MET A 159 -3.02 19.42 -3.95
N SER A 160 -2.79 20.19 -2.89
CA SER A 160 -1.56 20.97 -2.72
C SER A 160 -0.86 20.46 -1.48
N PHE A 161 0.30 19.85 -1.65
CA PHE A 161 1.12 19.33 -0.57
C PHE A 161 2.54 19.87 -0.69
N ALA A 162 3.10 20.32 0.42
CA ALA A 162 4.53 20.54 0.55
C ALA A 162 5.20 19.31 1.16
N THR A 163 6.49 19.14 0.92
CA THR A 163 7.25 18.02 1.50
C THR A 163 8.58 18.50 2.05
N GLU A 164 8.83 18.20 3.31
CA GLU A 164 10.09 18.48 3.99
C GLU A 164 10.77 17.18 4.43
N TYR A 165 12.09 17.10 4.24
CA TYR A 165 12.89 15.94 4.56
C TYR A 165 13.87 16.25 5.69
N SER A 166 13.87 15.42 6.72
CA SER A 166 14.82 15.49 7.83
C SER A 166 15.31 14.10 8.19
N GLY A 167 16.47 13.72 7.64
CA GLY A 167 17.07 12.40 7.83
C GLY A 167 16.16 11.28 7.31
N ARG A 168 15.57 10.50 8.24
CA ARG A 168 14.63 9.40 7.93
C ARG A 168 13.16 9.80 8.10
N ARG A 169 12.88 11.08 8.33
CA ARG A 169 11.53 11.63 8.45
C ARG A 169 11.21 12.42 7.19
N MET A 170 10.01 12.21 6.67
CA MET A 170 9.38 13.04 5.67
C MET A 170 8.10 13.60 6.27
N GLU A 171 7.92 14.91 6.17
CA GLU A 171 6.71 15.61 6.58
C GLU A 171 5.98 16.10 5.33
N ILE A 172 4.66 15.90 5.31
CA ILE A 172 3.79 16.30 4.20
C ILE A 172 2.70 17.18 4.81
N THR A 173 2.62 18.43 4.36
CA THR A 173 1.67 19.46 4.84
C THR A 173 0.82 19.99 3.72
#